data_AF-A0A1B4XZR7-F1
#
_entry.id   AF-A0A1B4XZR7-F1
#
_cell.length_a   1.000
_cell.length_b   1.000
_cell.length_c   1.000
_cell.angle_alpha   90.00
_cell.angle_beta   90.00
_cell.angle_gamma   90.00
#
_symmetry.space_group_name_H-M   'P 1'
#
loop_
_entity.id
_entity.type
_entity.pdbx_description
1 polymer ?
#
loop_
_entity_poly.entity_id
_entity_poly.type
_entity_poly.pdbx_seq_one_letter_code
_entity_poly.pdbx_strand_id
1 'polypeptide(L)'
;MLTMQLSQHGPATIAEMIDALDWHHFSVRGRASKALSDALRWEIGRGRVRRLGRGRYGPAEIPRGTEHRIHRRVLALRAAARLSL
;
A
#
# COMPACT_ATOMS: atom_id res chain seq x y z
N MET A 1 -3.37 -2.41 1.20
CA MET A 1 -3.00 -1.22 1.99
C MET A 1 -2.21 -0.24 1.13
N LEU A 2 -1.06 -0.63 0.58
CA LEU A 2 -0.21 0.26 -0.24
C LEU A 2 -0.94 0.99 -1.38
N THR A 3 -1.81 0.29 -2.11
CA THR A 3 -2.64 0.90 -3.17
C THR A 3 -3.55 2.01 -2.63
N MET A 4 -4.17 1.80 -1.46
CA MET A 4 -5.00 2.82 -0.82
C MET A 4 -4.15 3.99 -0.30
N GLN A 5 -2.98 3.70 0.28
CA GLN A 5 -2.03 4.72 0.74
C GLN A 5 -1.67 5.67 -0.40
N LEU A 6 -1.27 5.12 -1.55
CA LEU A 6 -0.91 5.90 -2.74
C LEU A 6 -2.11 6.64 -3.34
N SER A 7 -3.30 6.04 -3.28
CA SER A 7 -4.52 6.69 -3.78
C SER A 7 -4.99 7.87 -2.93
N GLN A 8 -4.79 7.81 -1.61
CA GLN A 8 -5.24 8.86 -0.67
C GLN A 8 -4.20 9.95 -0.46
N HIS A 9 -2.91 9.58 -0.41
CA HIS A 9 -1.82 10.48 -0.04
C HIS A 9 -0.92 10.86 -1.23
N GLY A 10 -1.20 10.29 -2.41
CA GLY A 10 -0.43 10.55 -3.61
C GLY A 10 0.87 9.73 -3.67
N PRO A 11 1.81 10.13 -4.54
CA PRO A 11 3.05 9.39 -4.75
C PRO A 11 3.94 9.32 -3.51
N ALA A 12 4.48 8.12 -3.25
CA ALA A 12 5.37 7.85 -2.13
C ALA A 12 6.55 6.95 -2.53
N THR A 13 7.61 7.03 -1.76
CA THR A 13 8.78 6.17 -1.80
C THR A 13 8.58 4.90 -0.99
N ILE A 14 9.43 3.90 -1.19
CA ILE A 14 9.45 2.68 -0.35
C ILE A 14 9.65 3.02 1.13
N ALA A 15 10.51 4.00 1.45
CA ALA A 15 10.74 4.42 2.83
C ALA A 15 9.47 5.03 3.46
N GLU A 16 8.85 6.01 2.79
CA GLU A 16 7.60 6.62 3.25
C GLU A 16 6.45 5.60 3.39
N MET A 17 6.42 4.57 2.52
CA MET A 17 5.46 3.48 2.65
C MET A 17 5.76 2.54 3.82
N ILE A 18 7.02 2.37 4.22
CA ILE A 18 7.39 1.63 5.44
C ILE A 18 6.92 2.43 6.66
N ASP A 19 7.19 3.73 6.70
CA ASP A 19 6.77 4.61 7.79
C ASP A 19 5.25 4.63 7.93
N ALA A 20 4.53 4.67 6.82
CA ALA A 20 3.07 4.58 6.82
C ALA A 20 2.55 3.23 7.36
N LEU A 21 3.25 2.12 7.10
CA LEU A 21 2.87 0.82 7.66
C LEU A 21 3.08 0.81 9.16
N ASP A 22 4.21 1.32 9.64
CA ASP A 22 4.53 1.42 11.06
C ASP A 22 3.53 2.31 11.82
N TRP A 23 3.19 3.47 11.24
CA TRP A 23 2.14 4.36 11.74
C TRP A 23 0.78 3.67 11.88
N HIS A 24 0.49 2.68 11.03
CA HIS A 24 -0.73 1.89 11.09
C HIS A 24 -0.58 0.58 11.87
N HIS A 25 0.53 0.41 12.61
CA HIS A 25 0.86 -0.78 13.39
C HIS A 25 0.89 -2.08 12.56
N PHE A 26 1.27 -1.96 11.28
CA PHE A 26 1.51 -3.12 10.43
C PHE A 26 2.98 -3.52 10.47
N SER A 27 3.23 -4.81 10.71
CA SER A 27 4.53 -5.43 10.48
C SER A 27 4.54 -6.21 9.17
N VAL A 28 5.71 -6.27 8.55
CA VAL A 28 5.95 -7.05 7.33
C VAL A 28 6.98 -8.12 7.64
N ARG A 29 6.68 -9.38 7.29
CA ARG A 29 7.62 -10.48 7.50
C ARG A 29 8.86 -10.32 6.61
N GLY A 30 10.04 -10.34 7.22
CA GLY A 30 11.33 -10.25 6.52
C GLY A 30 11.69 -8.82 6.11
N ARG A 31 12.46 -8.67 5.01
CA ARG A 31 12.94 -7.35 4.55
C ARG A 31 11.79 -6.53 3.96
N ALA A 32 11.31 -5.55 4.73
CA ALA A 32 10.18 -4.68 4.37
C ALA A 32 10.30 -4.11 2.94
N SER A 33 11.45 -3.52 2.58
CA SER A 33 11.64 -2.92 1.26
C SER A 33 11.44 -3.92 0.10
N LYS A 34 11.83 -5.20 0.27
CA LYS A 34 11.64 -6.24 -0.75
C LYS A 34 10.17 -6.63 -0.86
N ALA A 35 9.54 -6.89 0.28
CA ALA A 35 8.14 -7.29 0.33
C ALA A 35 7.23 -6.20 -0.26
N LEU A 36 7.48 -4.93 0.07
CA LEU A 36 6.77 -3.80 -0.53
C LEU A 36 7.02 -3.71 -2.03
N SER A 37 8.29 -3.81 -2.47
CA SER A 37 8.61 -3.77 -3.90
C SER A 37 7.91 -4.89 -4.69
N ASP A 38 7.84 -6.09 -4.13
CA ASP A 38 7.16 -7.22 -4.77
C ASP A 38 5.64 -7.01 -4.79
N ALA A 39 5.04 -6.54 -3.68
CA ALA A 39 3.63 -6.20 -3.64
C ALA A 39 3.28 -5.10 -4.67
N LEU A 40 4.10 -4.05 -4.76
CA LEU A 40 3.91 -2.96 -5.73
C LEU A 40 4.08 -3.45 -7.17
N ARG A 41 5.00 -4.39 -7.43
CA ARG A 41 5.12 -5.02 -8.76
C ARG A 41 3.81 -5.71 -9.16
N TRP A 42 3.18 -6.44 -8.24
CA TRP A 42 1.86 -7.05 -8.48
C TRP A 42 0.76 -6.01 -8.72
N GLU A 43 0.78 -4.90 -8.00
CA GLU A 43 -0.20 -3.82 -8.18
C GLU A 43 -0.01 -3.05 -9.50
N ILE A 44 1.25 -2.90 -9.95
CA ILE A 44 1.58 -2.37 -11.28
C ILE A 44 1.05 -3.30 -12.37
N GLY A 45 1.28 -4.61 -12.27
CA GLY A 45 0.76 -5.58 -13.23
C GLY A 45 -0.77 -5.60 -13.34
N ARG A 46 -1.47 -5.08 -12.32
CA ARG A 46 -2.93 -4.94 -12.29
C ARG A 46 -3.42 -3.53 -12.65
N GLY A 47 -2.51 -2.64 -13.07
CA GLY A 47 -2.83 -1.27 -13.47
C GLY A 47 -3.26 -0.34 -12.32
N ARG A 48 -3.07 -0.73 -11.06
CA ARG A 48 -3.55 0.05 -9.90
C ARG A 48 -2.51 1.01 -9.31
N VAL A 49 -1.25 0.76 -9.61
CA VAL A 49 -0.09 1.57 -9.18
C VAL A 49 0.81 1.77 -10.39
N ARG A 50 1.51 2.90 -10.44
CA ARG A 50 2.56 3.15 -11.43
C ARG A 50 3.88 3.46 -10.76
N ARG A 51 4.98 3.05 -11.39
CA ARG A 51 6.33 3.43 -10.96
C ARG A 51 6.65 4.80 -11.56
N LEU A 52 7.01 5.76 -10.71
CA LEU A 52 7.37 7.12 -11.14
C LEU A 52 8.88 7.37 -11.16
N GLY A 53 9.66 6.50 -10.54
CA GLY A 53 11.11 6.61 -10.49
C GLY A 53 11.75 5.46 -9.72
N ARG A 54 13.03 5.60 -9.37
CA ARG A 54 13.70 4.64 -8.50
C ARG A 54 13.08 4.70 -7.11
N GLY A 55 12.46 3.59 -6.68
CA GLY A 55 11.84 3.48 -5.36
C GLY A 55 10.61 4.34 -5.12
N ARG A 56 10.11 5.08 -6.14
CA ARG A 56 8.96 5.99 -6.04
C ARG A 56 7.80 5.49 -6.88
N TYR A 57 6.62 5.45 -6.27
CA TYR A 57 5.40 4.88 -6.82
C TYR A 57 4.25 5.86 -6.65
N GLY A 58 3.27 5.81 -7.53
CA GLY A 58 2.08 6.65 -7.46
C GLY A 58 0.81 5.89 -7.82
N PRO A 59 -0.35 6.49 -7.55
CA PRO A 59 -1.62 5.89 -7.92
C PRO A 59 -1.77 5.85 -9.44
N ALA A 60 -2.44 4.81 -9.91
CA ALA A 60 -3.03 4.75 -11.24
C ALA A 60 -4.56 4.71 -11.09
N GLU A 61 -5.29 4.67 -12.20
CA GLU A 61 -6.75 4.59 -12.16
C GLU A 61 -7.21 3.26 -11.56
N ILE A 62 -8.14 3.33 -10.60
CA ILE A 62 -8.71 2.15 -9.95
C ILE A 62 -10.22 2.18 -10.20
N PRO A 63 -10.81 1.12 -10.78
CA PRO A 63 -12.26 1.02 -10.90
C PRO A 63 -12.94 1.15 -9.53
N ARG A 64 -14.00 1.96 -9.44
CA ARG A 64 -14.69 2.28 -8.17
C ARG A 64 -15.05 1.06 -7.32
N GLY A 65 -15.52 -0.02 -7.94
CA GLY A 65 -15.82 -1.26 -7.22
C GLY A 65 -14.56 -1.91 -6.60
N THR A 66 -13.43 -1.86 -7.29
CA THR A 66 -12.14 -2.36 -6.77
C THR A 66 -11.62 -1.46 -5.66
N GLU A 67 -11.71 -0.14 -5.84
CA GLU A 67 -11.37 0.84 -4.81
C GLU A 67 -12.15 0.58 -3.52
N HIS A 68 -13.48 0.41 -3.63
CA HIS A 68 -14.35 0.13 -2.49
C HIS A 68 -13.95 -1.15 -1.74
N ARG A 69 -13.71 -2.25 -2.47
CA ARG A 69 -13.26 -3.53 -1.87
C ARG A 69 -11.91 -3.40 -1.17
N ILE A 70 -10.96 -2.71 -1.80
CA ILE A 70 -9.63 -2.46 -1.22
C ILE A 70 -9.77 -1.61 0.04
N HIS A 71 -10.57 -0.55 0.00
CA HIS A 71 -10.80 0.34 1.14
C HIS A 71 -11.39 -0.42 2.33
N ARG A 72 -12.48 -1.18 2.12
CA ARG A 72 -13.11 -2.00 3.18
C ARG A 72 -12.13 -3.00 3.78
N ARG A 73 -11.33 -3.67 2.95
CA ARG A 73 -10.29 -4.60 3.42
C ARG A 73 -9.21 -3.88 4.24
N VAL A 74 -8.78 -2.69 3.82
CA VAL A 74 -7.78 -1.90 4.57
C VAL A 74 -8.33 -1.44 5.92
N LEU A 75 -9.58 -1.00 5.99
CA LEU A 75 -10.21 -0.66 7.27
C LEU A 75 -10.27 -1.86 8.23
N ALA A 76 -10.67 -3.02 7.73
CA ALA A 76 -10.70 -4.25 8.53
C ALA A 76 -9.29 -4.63 9.04
N LEU A 77 -8.27 -4.54 8.18
CA LEU A 77 -6.89 -4.81 8.56
C LEU A 77 -6.37 -3.82 9.62
N ARG A 78 -6.67 -2.53 9.49
CA ARG A 78 -6.27 -1.50 10.46
C ARG A 78 -6.97 -1.73 11.81
N ALA A 79 -8.26 -2.09 11.80
CA ALA A 79 -9.00 -2.41 13.02
C ALA A 79 -8.39 -3.62 13.74
N ALA A 80 -8.06 -4.69 13.00
CA ALA A 80 -7.41 -5.88 13.57
C ALA A 80 -6.01 -5.58 14.13
N ALA A 81 -5.19 -4.79 13.43
CA ALA A 81 -3.86 -4.40 13.88
C ALA A 81 -3.91 -3.61 15.20
N ARG A 82 -4.88 -2.69 15.33
CA ARG A 82 -5.07 -1.90 16.56
C ARG A 82 -5.45 -2.73 17.78
N LEU A 83 -6.14 -3.85 17.57
CA LEU A 83 -6.55 -4.78 18.64
C LEU A 83 -5.45 -5.80 19.00
N SER A 84 -4.37 -5.86 18.24
CA SER A 84 -3.27 -6.82 18.43
C SER A 84 -2.07 -6.22 19.20
N LEU A 85 -2.27 -5.04 19.80
CA LEU A 85 -1.33 -4.33 20.68
C LEU A 85 -1.58 -4.71 22.13
#